data_AF-A0A8J5SV10-F1
#
_entry.id   AF-A0A8J5SV10-F1
#
_cell.length_a   1.000
_cell.length_b   1.000
_cell.length_c   1.000
_cell.angle_alpha   90.00
_cell.angle_beta   90.00
_cell.angle_gamma   90.00
#
_symmetry.space_group_name_H-M   'P 1'
#
loop_
_entity.id
_entity.type
_entity.pdbx_description
1 polymer ?
#
loop_
_entity_poly.entity_id
_entity_poly.type
_entity_poly.pdbx_seq_one_letter_code
_entity_poly.pdbx_strand_id
1 'polypeptide(L)'
;MVPKFMMANGALVRVLIHTGVTKYLSFKAVDGSYVFNKSKIHKVPSTDMEALKSPLMGLFEKRRAGKFFLYVQDYKENDPSTHKGYDLTKMTTKELISKYGLDDNTIDFIGHAVALHKDDNYLTEPAIDTVKRMKLYAESVARFQGGSPYIYPLYGLGELPQGFARLSAVYGGTYMLNKPECTVKFDDEGKVCGVTSEGETAKCKKVVCDPSYVPDKVRKVGKVFRAIAIMSHPIPNTAESHSVQIIIPQKQLGRKSDMQVFQISPRVFIQC
;
A
#
# COMPACT_ATOMS: atom_id res chain seq x y z
N MET A 1 -9.43 7.99 -10.17
CA MET A 1 -8.19 8.76 -10.35
C MET A 1 -7.28 8.79 -9.10
N VAL A 2 -7.08 7.66 -8.42
CA VAL A 2 -6.17 7.57 -7.25
C VAL A 2 -5.27 6.36 -7.47
N PRO A 3 -3.96 6.53 -7.69
CA PRO A 3 -3.09 5.40 -7.96
C PRO A 3 -2.85 4.60 -6.67
N LYS A 4 -3.07 3.29 -6.78
CA LYS A 4 -2.85 2.30 -5.72
C LYS A 4 -2.46 0.98 -6.37
N PHE A 5 -1.48 0.32 -5.78
CA PHE A 5 -1.28 -1.11 -5.94
C PHE A 5 -1.73 -1.83 -4.68
N MET A 6 -2.03 -3.12 -4.83
CA MET A 6 -2.47 -3.95 -3.72
C MET A 6 -1.33 -4.86 -3.30
N MET A 7 -1.00 -4.87 -2.01
CA MET A 7 -0.10 -5.88 -1.46
C MET A 7 -0.70 -7.26 -1.67
N ALA A 8 0.07 -8.16 -2.27
CA ALA A 8 -0.34 -9.52 -2.59
C ALA A 8 -0.85 -10.28 -1.36
N ASN A 9 -0.28 -10.08 -0.18
CA ASN A 9 -0.74 -10.67 1.09
C ASN A 9 -1.50 -9.70 2.01
N GLY A 10 -1.96 -8.56 1.47
CA GLY A 10 -2.64 -7.52 2.21
C GLY A 10 -4.07 -7.87 2.64
N ALA A 11 -4.60 -7.13 3.60
CA ALA A 11 -5.95 -7.34 4.14
C ALA A 11 -7.04 -7.30 3.05
N LEU A 12 -6.95 -6.37 2.09
CA LEU A 12 -7.92 -6.27 0.99
C LEU A 12 -7.97 -7.56 0.16
N VAL A 13 -6.84 -8.18 -0.14
CA VAL A 13 -6.81 -9.46 -0.88
C VAL A 13 -7.50 -10.56 -0.08
N ARG A 14 -7.27 -10.62 1.24
CA ARG A 14 -7.96 -11.59 2.12
C ARG A 14 -9.48 -11.37 2.13
N VAL A 15 -9.93 -10.11 2.18
CA VAL A 15 -11.36 -9.76 2.10
C VAL A 15 -11.95 -10.20 0.76
N LEU A 16 -11.27 -9.94 -0.36
CA LEU A 16 -11.74 -10.36 -1.69
C LEU A 16 -11.91 -11.87 -1.80
N ILE A 17 -10.96 -12.64 -1.26
CA ILE A 17 -11.02 -14.11 -1.23
C ILE A 17 -12.19 -14.57 -0.35
N HIS A 18 -12.27 -14.06 0.88
CA HIS A 18 -13.29 -14.47 1.86
C HIS A 18 -14.71 -14.16 1.40
N THR A 19 -14.91 -13.01 0.74
CA THR A 19 -16.20 -12.58 0.22
C THR A 19 -16.55 -13.18 -1.15
N GLY A 20 -15.61 -13.87 -1.79
CA GLY A 20 -15.79 -14.48 -3.12
C GLY A 20 -15.81 -13.48 -4.28
N VAL A 21 -15.49 -12.20 -4.06
CA VAL A 21 -15.44 -11.16 -5.10
C VAL A 21 -14.35 -11.44 -6.15
N THR A 22 -13.34 -12.24 -5.80
CA THR A 22 -12.31 -12.69 -6.75
C THR A 22 -12.88 -13.41 -7.98
N LYS A 23 -14.09 -13.96 -7.92
CA LYS A 23 -14.79 -14.55 -9.07
C LYS A 23 -15.08 -13.55 -10.20
N TYR A 24 -15.08 -12.25 -9.89
CA TYR A 24 -15.37 -11.18 -10.84
C TYR A 24 -14.13 -10.39 -11.25
N LEU A 25 -12.96 -10.74 -10.71
CA LEU A 25 -11.75 -9.94 -10.83
C LEU A 25 -10.58 -10.80 -11.27
N SER A 26 -9.90 -10.34 -12.31
CA SER A 26 -8.59 -10.87 -12.71
C SER A 26 -7.51 -9.92 -12.23
N PHE A 27 -6.39 -10.47 -11.73
CA PHE A 27 -5.25 -9.70 -11.25
C PHE A 27 -3.99 -10.07 -12.02
N LYS A 28 -3.11 -9.08 -12.20
CA LYS A 28 -1.74 -9.29 -12.69
C LYS A 28 -0.75 -8.80 -11.64
N ALA A 29 0.35 -9.53 -11.49
CA ALA A 29 1.45 -9.07 -10.66
C ALA A 29 2.12 -7.85 -11.31
N VAL A 30 2.56 -6.91 -10.49
CA VAL A 30 3.28 -5.71 -10.96
C VAL A 30 4.76 -6.08 -11.15
N ASP A 31 5.35 -5.72 -12.28
CA ASP A 31 6.66 -6.21 -12.73
C ASP A 31 7.84 -5.81 -11.81
N GLY A 32 7.73 -4.67 -11.13
CA GLY A 32 8.81 -4.20 -10.26
C GLY A 32 8.46 -3.07 -9.31
N SER A 33 9.22 -3.03 -8.21
CA SER A 33 9.32 -1.86 -7.33
C SER A 33 10.73 -1.28 -7.42
N TYR A 34 10.82 0.04 -7.47
CA TYR A 34 12.06 0.79 -7.63
C TYR A 34 12.13 1.89 -6.57
N VAL A 35 13.36 2.23 -6.18
CA VAL A 35 13.66 3.33 -5.27
C VAL A 35 14.62 4.29 -5.95
N PHE A 36 14.35 5.59 -5.82
CA PHE A 36 15.26 6.63 -6.24
C PHE A 36 16.32 6.86 -5.16
N ASN A 37 17.59 6.77 -5.52
CA ASN A 37 18.72 6.99 -4.63
C ASN A 37 19.87 7.62 -5.43
N LYS A 38 20.46 8.71 -4.92
CA LYS A 38 21.61 9.39 -5.55
C LYS A 38 21.40 9.65 -7.05
N SER A 39 20.25 10.24 -7.39
CA SER A 39 19.87 10.62 -8.76
C SER A 39 19.62 9.47 -9.74
N LYS A 40 19.53 8.23 -9.26
CA LYS A 40 19.25 7.06 -10.08
C LYS A 40 18.11 6.25 -9.49
N ILE A 41 17.39 5.53 -10.34
CA ILE A 41 16.41 4.54 -9.90
C ILE A 41 17.07 3.17 -9.83
N HIS A 42 16.75 2.44 -8.77
CA HIS A 42 17.29 1.11 -8.51
C HIS A 42 16.14 0.16 -8.20
N LYS A 43 16.17 -1.05 -8.76
CA LYS A 43 15.19 -2.08 -8.45
C LYS A 43 15.32 -2.48 -6.97
N VAL A 44 14.20 -2.50 -6.26
CA VAL A 44 14.10 -3.07 -4.91
C VAL A 44 14.18 -4.59 -5.05
N PRO A 45 15.18 -5.26 -4.45
CA PRO A 45 15.36 -6.69 -4.63
C PRO A 45 14.14 -7.50 -4.21
N SER A 46 13.73 -8.45 -5.06
CA SER A 46 12.65 -9.40 -4.76
C SER A 46 13.16 -10.84 -4.60
N THR A 47 14.46 -11.09 -4.77
CA THR A 47 15.09 -12.40 -4.58
C THR A 47 16.48 -12.24 -3.96
N ASP A 48 17.01 -13.32 -3.37
CA ASP A 48 18.38 -13.33 -2.83
C ASP A 48 19.43 -12.99 -3.89
N MET A 49 19.25 -13.47 -5.12
CA MET A 49 20.16 -13.19 -6.22
C MET A 49 20.14 -11.70 -6.64
N GLU A 50 18.97 -11.08 -6.64
CA GLU A 50 18.85 -9.64 -6.85
C GLU A 50 19.46 -8.83 -5.70
N ALA A 51 19.28 -9.28 -4.46
CA ALA A 51 19.87 -8.64 -3.29
C ALA A 51 21.41 -8.66 -3.36
N LEU A 52 21.99 -9.79 -3.79
CA LEU A 52 23.44 -9.93 -4.03
C LEU A 52 23.96 -9.02 -5.14
N LYS A 53 23.21 -8.82 -6.22
CA LYS A 53 23.61 -7.96 -7.36
C LYS A 53 23.32 -6.47 -7.15
N SER A 54 22.41 -6.14 -6.22
CA SER A 54 21.96 -4.75 -6.03
C SER A 54 23.08 -3.79 -5.61
N PRO A 55 23.18 -2.59 -6.21
CA PRO A 55 24.15 -1.58 -5.80
C PRO A 55 23.68 -0.73 -4.61
N LEU A 56 22.49 -0.99 -4.05
CA LEU A 56 21.92 -0.20 -2.96
C LEU A 56 22.70 -0.29 -1.64
N MET A 57 23.45 -1.39 -1.45
CA MET A 57 24.23 -1.65 -0.25
C MET A 57 25.58 -2.24 -0.62
N GLY A 58 26.63 -1.88 0.12
CA GLY A 58 27.93 -2.55 0.04
C GLY A 58 27.89 -3.96 0.64
N LEU A 59 28.88 -4.81 0.34
CA LEU A 59 28.87 -6.23 0.73
C LEU A 59 28.72 -6.45 2.25
N PHE A 60 29.46 -5.69 3.06
CA PHE A 60 29.37 -5.79 4.52
C PHE A 60 28.02 -5.31 5.07
N GLU A 61 27.46 -4.27 4.45
CA GLU A 61 26.14 -3.75 4.80
C GLU A 61 25.04 -4.76 4.45
N LYS A 62 25.12 -5.44 3.29
CA LYS A 62 24.22 -6.54 2.94
C LYS A 62 24.23 -7.66 3.96
N ARG A 63 25.39 -8.00 4.52
CA ARG A 63 25.50 -9.03 5.57
C ARG A 63 24.79 -8.59 6.86
N ARG A 64 24.89 -7.32 7.26
CA ARG A 64 24.17 -6.78 8.42
C ARG A 64 22.66 -6.70 8.16
N ALA A 65 22.27 -6.17 7.01
CA ALA A 65 20.88 -6.10 6.59
C ALA A 65 20.24 -7.49 6.52
N GLY A 66 20.95 -8.49 5.98
CA GLY A 66 20.51 -9.89 5.97
C GLY A 66 20.20 -10.43 7.37
N LYS A 67 21.05 -10.17 8.38
CA LYS A 67 20.77 -10.54 9.77
C LYS A 67 19.53 -9.85 10.33
N PHE A 68 19.29 -8.59 9.95
CA PHE A 68 18.10 -7.86 10.35
C PHE A 68 16.83 -8.41 9.70
N PHE A 69 16.85 -8.65 8.37
CA PHE A 69 15.74 -9.27 7.66
C PHE A 69 15.40 -10.65 8.20
N LEU A 70 16.40 -11.47 8.53
CA LEU A 70 16.19 -12.78 9.18
C LEU A 70 15.45 -12.62 10.52
N TYR A 71 15.88 -11.67 11.36
CA TYR A 71 15.16 -11.40 12.62
C TYR A 71 13.70 -11.00 12.38
N VAL A 72 13.43 -10.12 11.41
CA VAL A 72 12.07 -9.69 11.06
C VAL A 72 11.21 -10.87 10.58
N GLN A 73 11.79 -11.77 9.78
CA GLN A 73 11.11 -12.99 9.32
C GLN A 73 10.80 -13.93 10.48
N ASP A 74 11.78 -14.18 11.35
CA ASP A 74 11.65 -15.12 12.47
C ASP A 74 10.76 -14.59 13.61
N TYR A 75 10.60 -13.27 13.74
CA TYR A 75 9.81 -12.65 14.80
C TYR A 75 8.35 -13.09 14.78
N LYS A 76 7.88 -13.63 15.91
CA LYS A 76 6.49 -14.04 16.13
C LYS A 76 5.95 -13.35 17.37
N GLU A 77 4.89 -12.55 17.21
CA GLU A 77 4.30 -11.75 18.30
C GLU A 77 3.89 -12.62 19.50
N ASN A 78 3.37 -13.82 19.24
CA ASN A 78 2.89 -14.76 20.26
C ASN A 78 3.98 -15.71 20.80
N ASP A 79 5.24 -15.58 20.37
CA ASP A 79 6.33 -16.46 20.78
C ASP A 79 7.55 -15.64 21.26
N PRO A 80 7.65 -15.40 22.59
CA PRO A 80 8.72 -14.61 23.19
C PRO A 80 10.14 -15.12 22.90
N SER A 81 10.31 -16.40 22.57
CA SER A 81 11.63 -16.96 22.25
C SER A 81 12.25 -16.32 21.00
N THR A 82 11.40 -15.81 20.10
CA THR A 82 11.82 -15.14 18.85
C THR A 82 12.22 -13.67 19.04
N HIS A 83 11.91 -13.07 20.20
CA HIS A 83 12.01 -11.62 20.39
C HIS A 83 13.44 -11.14 20.62
N LYS A 84 14.36 -12.05 20.97
CA LYS A 84 15.77 -11.75 21.35
C LYS A 84 15.90 -10.73 22.49
N GLY A 85 14.92 -10.74 23.42
CA GLY A 85 14.86 -9.81 24.54
C GLY A 85 14.42 -8.38 24.17
N TYR A 86 13.98 -8.14 22.93
CA TYR A 86 13.45 -6.85 22.51
C TYR A 86 11.93 -6.78 22.71
N ASP A 87 11.45 -5.70 23.33
CA ASP A 87 10.02 -5.37 23.41
C ASP A 87 9.67 -4.39 22.28
N LEU A 88 9.19 -4.91 21.14
CA LEU A 88 8.88 -4.10 19.96
C LEU A 88 7.68 -3.15 20.14
N THR A 89 6.91 -3.33 21.23
CA THR A 89 5.79 -2.43 21.57
C THR A 89 6.26 -1.14 22.25
N LYS A 90 7.50 -1.13 22.76
CA LYS A 90 8.10 0.01 23.46
C LYS A 90 9.35 0.54 22.77
N MET A 91 10.22 -0.35 22.32
CA MET A 91 11.44 0.00 21.60
C MET A 91 11.08 0.70 20.28
N THR A 92 11.73 1.82 20.02
CA THR A 92 11.55 2.57 18.77
C THR A 92 12.16 1.84 17.58
N THR A 93 11.65 2.11 16.37
CA THR A 93 12.24 1.53 15.15
C THR A 93 13.73 1.86 15.02
N LYS A 94 14.14 3.09 15.37
CA LYS A 94 15.55 3.51 15.31
C LYS A 94 16.43 2.70 16.25
N GLU A 95 16.00 2.47 17.48
CA GLU A 95 16.74 1.65 18.45
C GLU A 95 16.90 0.21 17.96
N LEU A 96 15.83 -0.39 17.43
CA LEU A 96 15.88 -1.74 16.90
C LEU A 96 16.90 -1.85 15.76
N ILE A 97 16.80 -0.96 14.76
CA ILE A 97 17.70 -1.02 13.59
C ILE A 97 19.16 -0.76 14.01
N SER A 98 19.38 0.13 14.96
CA SER A 98 20.72 0.43 15.49
C SER A 98 21.40 -0.80 16.11
N LYS A 99 20.65 -1.77 16.67
CA LYS A 99 21.21 -3.04 17.17
C LYS A 99 21.87 -3.89 16.08
N TYR A 100 21.53 -3.65 14.81
CA TYR A 100 22.08 -4.36 13.66
C TYR A 100 23.19 -3.56 12.96
N GLY A 101 23.47 -2.33 13.41
CA GLY A 101 24.53 -1.48 12.86
C GLY A 101 24.31 -1.11 11.40
N LEU A 102 23.05 -0.91 10.98
CA LEU A 102 22.72 -0.48 9.63
C LEU A 102 22.98 1.02 9.49
N ASP A 103 23.50 1.42 8.33
CA ASP A 103 23.75 2.82 8.01
C ASP A 103 22.45 3.58 7.66
N ASP A 104 22.54 4.90 7.65
CA ASP A 104 21.38 5.77 7.39
C ASP A 104 20.74 5.54 6.01
N ASN A 105 21.53 5.17 4.98
CA ASN A 105 20.99 4.89 3.65
C ASN A 105 20.19 3.58 3.64
N THR A 106 20.68 2.57 4.35
CA THR A 106 19.97 1.30 4.54
C THR A 106 18.70 1.50 5.36
N ILE A 107 18.73 2.32 6.40
CA ILE A 107 17.54 2.69 7.20
C ILE A 107 16.50 3.37 6.31
N ASP A 108 16.90 4.34 5.48
CA ASP A 108 16.04 5.05 4.53
C ASP A 108 15.41 4.07 3.53
N PHE A 109 16.22 3.19 2.94
CA PHE A 109 15.75 2.15 2.03
C PHE A 109 14.73 1.20 2.70
N ILE A 110 15.03 0.70 3.90
CA ILE A 110 14.14 -0.21 4.62
C ILE A 110 12.82 0.48 4.97
N GLY A 111 12.87 1.71 5.49
CA GLY A 111 11.68 2.46 5.88
C GLY A 111 10.77 2.77 4.71
N HIS A 112 11.34 3.32 3.65
CA HIS A 112 10.57 3.87 2.54
C HIS A 112 10.28 2.86 1.44
N ALA A 113 11.23 1.98 1.09
CA ALA A 113 11.08 1.05 -0.03
C ALA A 113 10.53 -0.33 0.38
N VAL A 114 10.72 -0.75 1.64
CA VAL A 114 10.24 -2.05 2.14
C VAL A 114 9.05 -1.89 3.09
N ALA A 115 9.17 -1.07 4.14
CA ALA A 115 8.08 -0.83 5.09
C ALA A 115 7.03 0.16 4.55
N LEU A 116 7.35 0.90 3.49
CA LEU A 116 6.49 1.88 2.82
C LEU A 116 5.96 2.98 3.75
N HIS A 117 6.79 3.41 4.69
CA HIS A 117 6.53 4.62 5.47
C HIS A 117 6.59 5.84 4.57
N LYS A 118 5.80 6.87 4.89
CA LYS A 118 5.64 8.06 4.03
C LYS A 118 6.61 9.19 4.37
N ASP A 119 7.14 9.14 5.58
CA ASP A 119 8.07 10.08 6.19
C ASP A 119 8.87 9.32 7.27
N ASP A 120 9.66 10.04 8.07
CA ASP A 120 10.64 9.48 9.02
C ASP A 120 10.08 9.35 10.44
N ASN A 121 8.81 9.72 10.67
CA ASN A 121 8.23 9.70 12.01
C ASN A 121 8.23 8.28 12.61
N TYR A 122 8.17 7.25 11.75
CA TYR A 122 8.26 5.85 12.14
C TYR A 122 9.53 5.49 12.93
N LEU A 123 10.62 6.25 12.75
CA LEU A 123 11.88 6.02 13.45
C LEU A 123 11.75 6.18 14.96
N THR A 124 10.87 7.08 15.40
CA THR A 124 10.58 7.37 16.81
C THR A 124 9.36 6.63 17.35
N GLU A 125 8.63 5.94 16.48
CA GLU A 125 7.47 5.11 16.87
C GLU A 125 7.90 3.68 17.23
N PRO A 126 7.07 2.94 18.00
CA PRO A 126 7.33 1.54 18.32
C PRO A 126 7.60 0.68 17.08
N ALA A 127 8.62 -0.17 17.17
CA ALA A 127 9.13 -0.95 16.04
C ALA A 127 8.15 -2.00 15.51
N ILE A 128 7.13 -2.39 16.29
CA ILE A 128 6.19 -3.45 15.95
C ILE A 128 5.45 -3.20 14.62
N ASP A 129 5.04 -1.97 14.33
CA ASP A 129 4.35 -1.64 13.08
C ASP A 129 5.29 -1.77 11.87
N THR A 130 6.52 -1.25 11.99
CA THR A 130 7.56 -1.39 10.95
C THR A 130 7.86 -2.87 10.67
N VAL A 131 8.05 -3.68 11.70
CA VAL A 131 8.30 -5.13 11.55
C VAL A 131 7.12 -5.82 10.87
N LYS A 132 5.87 -5.52 11.26
CA LYS A 132 4.67 -6.08 10.62
C LYS A 132 4.56 -5.70 9.14
N ARG A 133 4.88 -4.45 8.78
CA ARG A 133 4.91 -3.99 7.38
C ARG A 133 5.98 -4.68 6.55
N MET A 134 7.18 -4.83 7.10
CA MET A 134 8.27 -5.54 6.43
C MET A 134 7.94 -7.03 6.19
N LYS A 135 7.33 -7.70 7.18
CA LYS A 135 6.84 -9.08 7.02
C LYS A 135 5.79 -9.14 5.92
N LEU A 136 4.80 -8.24 5.94
CA LEU A 136 3.78 -8.17 4.89
C LEU A 136 4.39 -7.98 3.50
N TYR A 137 5.40 -7.12 3.36
CA TYR A 137 6.10 -6.91 2.10
C TYR A 137 6.76 -8.20 1.62
N ALA A 138 7.55 -8.85 2.48
CA ALA A 138 8.28 -10.07 2.13
C ALA A 138 7.34 -11.25 1.80
N GLU A 139 6.30 -11.47 2.59
CA GLU A 139 5.26 -12.47 2.31
C GLU A 139 4.54 -12.18 0.99
N SER A 140 4.35 -10.90 0.66
CA SER A 140 3.72 -10.49 -0.59
C SER A 140 4.64 -10.74 -1.79
N VAL A 141 5.95 -10.50 -1.66
CA VAL A 141 6.95 -10.87 -2.69
C VAL A 141 6.95 -12.38 -2.91
N ALA A 142 6.89 -13.19 -1.84
CA ALA A 142 6.90 -14.64 -1.93
C ALA A 142 5.61 -15.24 -2.54
N ARG A 143 4.50 -14.48 -2.54
CA ARG A 143 3.18 -15.00 -2.95
C ARG A 143 3.03 -15.17 -4.46
N PHE A 144 3.63 -14.30 -5.27
CA PHE A 144 3.50 -14.33 -6.73
C PHE A 144 4.86 -14.14 -7.41
N GLN A 145 5.10 -14.87 -8.50
CA GLN A 145 6.28 -14.70 -9.34
C GLN A 145 6.17 -13.43 -10.21
N GLY A 146 6.25 -12.25 -9.58
CA GLY A 146 5.99 -10.97 -10.23
C GLY A 146 7.12 -9.95 -10.16
N GLY A 147 8.20 -10.21 -9.42
CA GLY A 147 9.28 -9.24 -9.25
C GLY A 147 8.97 -8.05 -8.32
N SER A 148 7.79 -8.05 -7.68
CA SER A 148 7.37 -7.05 -6.70
C SER A 148 6.31 -7.64 -5.73
N PRO A 149 6.00 -6.99 -4.59
CA PRO A 149 4.98 -7.45 -3.65
C PRO A 149 3.55 -7.14 -4.10
N TYR A 150 3.36 -6.62 -5.32
CA TYR A 150 2.11 -5.98 -5.70
C TYR A 150 1.34 -6.72 -6.77
N ILE A 151 0.02 -6.59 -6.70
CA ILE A 151 -0.91 -6.94 -7.77
C ILE A 151 -1.77 -5.74 -8.14
N TYR A 152 -2.29 -5.77 -9.37
CA TYR A 152 -3.21 -4.79 -9.89
C TYR A 152 -4.35 -5.48 -10.64
N PRO A 153 -5.62 -5.06 -10.44
CA PRO A 153 -6.73 -5.63 -11.19
C PRO A 153 -6.62 -5.29 -12.68
N LEU A 154 -6.89 -6.27 -13.53
CA LEU A 154 -7.12 -6.03 -14.95
C LEU A 154 -8.30 -5.05 -15.09
N TYR A 155 -8.24 -4.17 -16.09
CA TYR A 155 -9.16 -3.04 -16.32
C TYR A 155 -9.14 -1.95 -15.23
N GLY A 156 -8.33 -2.11 -14.19
CA GLY A 156 -8.01 -1.08 -13.21
C GLY A 156 -8.87 -1.09 -11.97
N LEU A 157 -8.57 -0.16 -11.05
CA LEU A 157 -9.16 -0.13 -9.71
C LEU A 157 -10.68 0.08 -9.68
N GLY A 158 -11.28 0.51 -10.79
CA GLY A 158 -12.73 0.66 -10.92
C GLY A 158 -13.48 -0.67 -10.85
N GLU A 159 -12.81 -1.79 -11.11
CA GLU A 159 -13.41 -3.12 -11.00
C GLU A 159 -13.67 -3.51 -9.54
N LEU A 160 -12.89 -3.01 -8.59
CA LEU A 160 -13.07 -3.32 -7.16
C LEU A 160 -14.45 -2.87 -6.63
N PRO A 161 -14.86 -1.58 -6.74
CA PRO A 161 -16.19 -1.18 -6.30
C PRO A 161 -17.30 -1.84 -7.10
N GLN A 162 -17.11 -2.12 -8.40
CA GLN A 162 -18.09 -2.85 -9.21
C GLN A 162 -18.28 -4.29 -8.70
N GLY A 163 -17.20 -5.00 -8.39
CA GLY A 163 -17.24 -6.36 -7.84
C GLY A 163 -17.95 -6.43 -6.50
N PHE A 164 -17.69 -5.47 -5.59
CA PHE A 164 -18.42 -5.38 -4.32
C PHE A 164 -19.88 -4.95 -4.50
N ALA A 165 -20.18 -4.06 -5.45
CA ALA A 165 -21.55 -3.67 -5.76
C ALA A 165 -22.36 -4.86 -6.26
N ARG A 166 -21.78 -5.66 -7.16
CA ARG A 166 -22.38 -6.91 -7.63
C ARG A 166 -22.60 -7.89 -6.48
N LEU A 167 -21.62 -8.08 -5.60
CA LEU A 167 -21.78 -8.93 -4.43
C LEU A 167 -22.98 -8.47 -3.60
N SER A 168 -23.06 -7.19 -3.25
CA SER A 168 -24.19 -6.69 -2.46
C SER A 168 -25.53 -6.88 -3.17
N ALA A 169 -25.60 -6.71 -4.50
CA ALA A 169 -26.85 -6.92 -5.26
C ALA A 169 -27.31 -8.38 -5.22
N VAL A 170 -26.37 -9.34 -5.28
CA VAL A 170 -26.67 -10.78 -5.09
C VAL A 170 -27.33 -11.05 -3.74
N TYR A 171 -26.97 -10.28 -2.70
CA TYR A 171 -27.56 -10.37 -1.37
C TYR A 171 -28.72 -9.38 -1.13
N GLY A 172 -29.32 -8.84 -2.20
CA GLY A 172 -30.54 -8.03 -2.14
C GLY A 172 -30.31 -6.51 -2.01
N GLY A 173 -29.08 -6.03 -2.16
CA GLY A 173 -28.78 -4.60 -2.19
C GLY A 173 -29.32 -3.92 -3.46
N THR A 174 -29.98 -2.77 -3.29
CA THR A 174 -30.43 -1.92 -4.40
C THR A 174 -29.44 -0.78 -4.63
N TYR A 175 -29.08 -0.56 -5.90
CA TYR A 175 -28.15 0.48 -6.31
C TYR A 175 -28.85 1.56 -7.11
N MET A 176 -28.60 2.81 -6.74
CA MET A 176 -29.06 3.98 -7.48
C MET A 176 -27.83 4.83 -7.86
N LEU A 177 -27.59 4.97 -9.16
CA LEU A 177 -26.59 5.88 -9.71
C LEU A 177 -27.29 7.12 -10.25
N ASN A 178 -26.55 8.22 -10.38
CA ASN A 178 -27.10 9.50 -10.84
C ASN A 178 -28.31 9.96 -10.00
N LYS A 179 -28.24 9.79 -8.68
CA LYS A 179 -29.27 10.18 -7.71
C LYS A 179 -28.79 11.44 -6.96
N PRO A 180 -29.14 12.65 -7.44
CA PRO A 180 -28.58 13.90 -6.93
C PRO A 180 -29.18 14.30 -5.58
N GLU A 181 -28.63 15.38 -4.98
CA GLU A 181 -29.19 16.03 -3.77
C GLU A 181 -29.32 15.11 -2.53
N CYS A 182 -28.51 14.05 -2.47
CA CYS A 182 -28.45 13.13 -1.35
C CYS A 182 -28.03 13.85 -0.06
N THR A 183 -28.97 14.00 0.88
CA THR A 183 -28.77 14.66 2.16
C THR A 183 -29.02 13.69 3.32
N VAL A 184 -28.03 13.52 4.19
CA VAL A 184 -28.20 12.72 5.42
C VAL A 184 -29.06 13.48 6.42
N LYS A 185 -30.10 12.83 6.94
CA LYS A 185 -31.01 13.40 7.93
C LYS A 185 -30.65 12.93 9.34
N PHE A 186 -30.72 13.87 10.28
CA PHE A 186 -30.50 13.65 11.70
C PHE A 186 -31.76 14.07 12.46
N ASP A 187 -32.07 13.37 13.54
CA ASP A 187 -33.11 13.78 14.49
C ASP A 187 -32.61 14.85 15.47
N ASP A 188 -33.48 15.28 16.38
CA ASP A 188 -33.20 16.33 17.37
C ASP A 188 -32.09 15.93 18.36
N GLU A 189 -31.82 14.63 18.51
CA GLU A 189 -30.72 14.08 19.32
C GLU A 189 -29.40 13.99 18.52
N GLY A 190 -29.41 14.38 17.23
CA GLY A 190 -28.25 14.34 16.34
C GLY A 190 -27.93 12.96 15.79
N LYS A 191 -28.86 12.00 15.87
CA LYS A 191 -28.71 10.63 15.36
C LYS A 191 -29.27 10.51 13.96
N VAL A 192 -28.62 9.69 13.12
CA VAL A 192 -29.06 9.44 11.74
C VAL A 192 -30.43 8.78 11.74
N CYS A 193 -31.35 9.32 10.93
CA CYS A 193 -32.70 8.81 10.76
C CYS A 193 -33.08 8.49 9.30
N GLY A 194 -32.29 8.94 8.32
CA GLY A 194 -32.52 8.63 6.91
C GLY A 194 -31.62 9.38 5.93
N VAL A 195 -31.85 9.16 4.64
CA VAL A 195 -31.26 9.91 3.53
C VAL A 195 -32.37 10.38 2.62
N THR A 196 -32.37 11.68 2.30
CA THR A 196 -33.33 12.30 1.37
C THR A 196 -32.67 12.58 0.03
N SER A 197 -33.37 12.34 -1.07
CA SER A 197 -32.96 12.72 -2.43
C SER A 197 -34.19 12.89 -3.31
N GLU A 198 -34.25 13.98 -4.09
CA GLU A 198 -35.38 14.30 -5.00
C GLU A 198 -36.75 14.26 -4.30
N GLY A 199 -36.84 14.77 -3.07
CA GLY A 199 -38.08 14.81 -2.28
C GLY A 199 -38.45 13.50 -1.58
N GLU A 200 -37.80 12.38 -1.91
CA GLU A 200 -38.05 11.08 -1.27
C GLU A 200 -37.05 10.81 -0.14
N THR A 201 -37.49 10.11 0.91
CA THR A 201 -36.63 9.77 2.06
C THR A 201 -36.60 8.28 2.35
N ALA A 202 -35.41 7.69 2.28
CA ALA A 202 -35.13 6.34 2.74
C ALA A 202 -34.73 6.37 4.23
N LYS A 203 -35.54 5.75 5.09
CA LYS A 203 -35.25 5.67 6.53
C LYS A 203 -34.20 4.60 6.83
N CYS A 204 -33.26 4.91 7.72
CA CYS A 204 -32.23 3.96 8.11
C CYS A 204 -31.68 4.24 9.52
N LYS A 205 -31.06 3.23 10.13
CA LYS A 205 -30.45 3.34 11.47
C LYS A 205 -28.97 3.75 11.42
N LYS A 206 -28.33 3.57 10.26
CA LYS A 206 -26.91 3.83 10.02
C LYS A 206 -26.74 4.28 8.57
N VAL A 207 -25.80 5.19 8.35
CA VAL A 207 -25.35 5.62 7.02
C VAL A 207 -23.84 5.48 6.98
N VAL A 208 -23.34 4.92 5.87
CA VAL A 208 -21.92 4.92 5.52
C VAL A 208 -21.79 5.80 4.28
N CYS A 209 -20.97 6.84 4.36
CA CYS A 209 -20.75 7.78 3.26
C CYS A 209 -19.29 8.29 3.27
N ASP A 210 -18.83 8.80 2.13
CA ASP A 210 -17.56 9.51 2.07
C ASP A 210 -17.72 10.98 2.52
N PRO A 211 -16.60 11.68 2.83
CA PRO A 211 -16.63 13.05 3.36
C PRO A 211 -17.47 14.07 2.57
N SER A 212 -17.67 13.88 1.27
CA SER A 212 -18.41 14.84 0.43
C SER A 212 -19.89 14.96 0.79
N TYR A 213 -20.48 13.93 1.41
CA TYR A 213 -21.89 13.94 1.81
C TYR A 213 -22.13 14.58 3.19
N VAL A 214 -21.07 14.78 3.98
CA VAL A 214 -21.15 15.33 5.35
C VAL A 214 -19.97 16.28 5.63
N PRO A 215 -19.82 17.38 4.86
CA PRO A 215 -18.66 18.27 4.96
C PRO A 215 -18.47 18.87 6.37
N ASP A 216 -19.55 19.09 7.11
CA ASP A 216 -19.51 19.67 8.47
C ASP A 216 -19.10 18.66 9.55
N LYS A 217 -19.03 17.36 9.22
CA LYS A 217 -18.59 16.29 10.14
C LYS A 217 -17.16 15.82 9.87
N VAL A 218 -16.41 16.54 9.04
CA VAL A 218 -15.04 16.20 8.69
C VAL A 218 -14.09 17.38 8.89
N ARG A 219 -12.80 17.09 9.06
CA ARG A 219 -11.74 18.10 9.08
C ARG A 219 -10.69 17.79 8.04
N LYS A 220 -10.12 18.83 7.45
CA LYS A 220 -9.02 18.71 6.50
C LYS A 220 -7.74 18.29 7.22
N VAL A 221 -7.14 17.19 6.77
CA VAL A 221 -5.89 16.64 7.34
C VAL A 221 -4.66 16.82 6.44
N GLY A 222 -4.86 17.24 5.19
CA GLY A 222 -3.76 17.44 4.25
C GLY A 222 -4.24 17.70 2.82
N LYS A 223 -3.30 17.78 1.90
CA LYS A 223 -3.54 17.83 0.45
C LYS A 223 -2.62 16.83 -0.24
N VAL A 224 -3.11 16.21 -1.31
CA VAL A 224 -2.33 15.29 -2.14
C VAL A 224 -2.34 15.83 -3.57
N PHE A 225 -1.15 16.09 -4.11
CA PHE A 225 -1.00 16.40 -5.53
C PHE A 225 -0.94 15.11 -6.35
N ARG A 226 -1.59 15.10 -7.52
CA ARG A 226 -1.57 13.98 -8.45
C ARG A 226 -1.42 14.51 -9.87
N ALA A 227 -0.47 13.94 -10.61
CA ALA A 227 -0.30 14.18 -12.03
C ALA A 227 -0.47 12.84 -12.76
N ILE A 228 -1.12 12.89 -13.92
CA ILE A 228 -1.27 11.75 -14.82
C ILE A 228 -0.53 12.12 -16.10
N ALA A 229 0.43 11.30 -16.49
CA ALA A 229 1.18 11.44 -17.73
C ALA A 229 0.90 10.23 -18.62
N ILE A 230 0.62 10.50 -19.90
CA ILE A 230 0.51 9.48 -20.94
C ILE A 230 1.84 9.45 -21.67
N MET A 231 2.42 8.26 -21.77
CA MET A 231 3.74 8.06 -22.39
C MET A 231 3.61 7.03 -23.52
N SER A 232 4.37 7.21 -24.59
CA SER A 232 4.45 6.27 -25.72
C SER A 232 5.50 5.17 -25.52
N HIS A 233 6.25 5.22 -24.41
CA HIS A 233 7.31 4.27 -24.05
C HIS A 233 7.31 4.00 -22.54
N PRO A 234 7.90 2.88 -22.08
CA PRO A 234 8.13 2.64 -20.65
C PRO A 234 9.00 3.72 -19.99
N ILE A 235 8.91 3.85 -18.67
CA ILE A 235 9.81 4.70 -17.89
C ILE A 235 11.26 4.19 -18.08
N PRO A 236 12.22 5.05 -18.41
CA PRO A 236 13.61 4.64 -18.56
C PRO A 236 14.18 4.00 -17.30
N ASN A 237 15.12 3.07 -17.46
CA ASN A 237 15.82 2.36 -16.38
C ASN A 237 14.91 1.43 -15.53
N THR A 238 13.76 1.01 -16.05
CA THR A 238 12.90 0.01 -15.40
C THR A 238 12.84 -1.32 -16.17
N ALA A 239 13.91 -1.67 -16.89
CA ALA A 239 14.00 -2.91 -17.67
C ALA A 239 12.80 -3.13 -18.62
N GLU A 240 12.32 -2.07 -19.28
CA GLU A 240 11.14 -2.09 -20.16
C GLU A 240 9.85 -2.64 -19.51
N SER A 241 9.78 -2.61 -18.17
CA SER A 241 8.62 -3.06 -17.39
C SER A 241 7.35 -2.34 -17.82
N HIS A 242 6.24 -3.06 -17.82
CA HIS A 242 4.92 -2.57 -18.19
C HIS A 242 4.13 -2.05 -16.98
N SER A 243 4.53 -2.45 -15.77
CA SER A 243 3.94 -2.00 -14.52
C SER A 243 5.00 -1.84 -13.44
N VAL A 244 5.11 -0.64 -12.86
CA VAL A 244 6.12 -0.38 -11.82
C VAL A 244 5.61 0.58 -10.75
N GLN A 245 6.18 0.44 -9.55
CA GLN A 245 6.17 1.47 -8.54
C GLN A 245 7.57 2.09 -8.46
N ILE A 246 7.66 3.42 -8.39
CA ILE A 246 8.90 4.12 -8.04
C ILE A 246 8.64 4.94 -6.78
N ILE A 247 9.46 4.71 -5.77
CA ILE A 247 9.44 5.43 -4.50
C ILE A 247 10.59 6.42 -4.53
N ILE A 248 10.29 7.67 -4.24
CA ILE A 248 11.28 8.74 -4.13
C ILE A 248 11.26 9.20 -2.68
N PRO A 249 12.18 8.67 -1.84
CA PRO A 249 12.24 9.01 -0.43
C PRO A 249 12.42 10.51 -0.23
N GLN A 250 11.76 11.05 0.79
CA GLN A 250 11.74 12.48 1.08
C GLN A 250 13.15 13.10 1.18
N LYS A 251 14.13 12.38 1.74
CA LYS A 251 15.50 12.87 1.94
C LYS A 251 16.22 13.13 0.61
N GLN A 252 15.91 12.35 -0.42
CA GLN A 252 16.52 12.48 -1.75
C GLN A 252 16.11 13.77 -2.46
N LEU A 253 15.03 14.43 -2.00
CA LEU A 253 14.49 15.66 -2.57
C LEU A 253 14.43 16.82 -1.56
N GLY A 254 14.98 16.67 -0.35
CA GLY A 254 14.85 17.67 0.72
C GLY A 254 13.40 17.96 1.12
N ARG A 255 12.53 16.94 1.10
CA ARG A 255 11.09 17.04 1.38
C ARG A 255 10.75 16.54 2.79
N LYS A 256 9.48 16.71 3.16
CA LYS A 256 8.86 16.15 4.40
C LYS A 256 7.94 14.94 4.14
N SER A 257 7.87 14.50 2.89
CA SER A 257 7.06 13.36 2.49
C SER A 257 7.59 12.78 1.19
N ASP A 258 7.49 11.46 1.07
CA ASP A 258 7.85 10.74 -0.13
C ASP A 258 6.99 11.15 -1.33
N MET A 259 7.55 10.92 -2.52
CA MET A 259 6.80 10.90 -3.76
C MET A 259 6.71 9.48 -4.30
N GLN A 260 5.61 9.17 -4.96
CA GLN A 260 5.39 7.85 -5.56
C GLN A 260 4.94 8.01 -7.01
N VAL A 261 5.56 7.23 -7.90
CA VAL A 261 5.18 7.11 -9.30
C VAL A 261 4.65 5.70 -9.52
N PHE A 262 3.55 5.60 -10.25
CA PHE A 262 2.93 4.33 -10.62
C PHE A 262 2.80 4.31 -12.14
N GLN A 263 3.36 3.28 -12.77
CA GLN A 263 3.18 3.03 -14.18
C GLN A 263 2.31 1.79 -14.36
N ILE A 264 1.38 1.86 -15.30
CA ILE A 264 0.63 0.73 -15.86
C ILE A 264 0.54 0.94 -17.38
N SER A 265 0.54 -0.13 -18.16
CA SER A 265 0.45 -0.06 -19.63
C SER A 265 -0.67 -0.96 -20.17
N PRO A 266 -1.10 -0.79 -21.43
CA PRO A 266 -2.12 -1.65 -22.05
C PRO A 266 -1.75 -3.13 -22.04
N ARG A 267 -0.45 -3.47 -22.09
CA ARG A 267 0.04 -4.86 -22.01
C ARG A 267 -0.14 -5.49 -20.63
N VAL A 268 -0.50 -4.70 -19.61
CA VAL A 268 -0.99 -5.21 -18.33
C VAL A 268 -2.36 -5.87 -18.53
N PHE A 269 -3.19 -5.39 -19.47
CA PHE A 269 -4.58 -5.79 -19.67
C PHE A 269 -4.81 -6.87 -20.73
N ILE A 270 -3.76 -7.31 -21.42
CA ILE A 270 -3.83 -8.41 -22.38
C ILE A 270 -3.49 -9.70 -21.63
N GLN A 271 -4.45 -10.63 -21.54
CA GLN A 271 -4.16 -12.03 -21.19
C GLN A 271 -3.50 -12.67 -22.42
N CYS A 272 -2.22 -13.03 -22.31
CA CYS A 272 -1.58 -13.94 -23.27
C CYS A 272 -1.92 -15.38 -22.89
#